data_AF-A0A4Y7Q773-F1
#
_entry.id   AF-A0A4Y7Q773-F1
#
_cell.length_a   1.000
_cell.length_b   1.000
_cell.length_c   1.000
_cell.angle_alpha   90.00
_cell.angle_beta   90.00
_cell.angle_gamma   90.00
#
_symmetry.space_group_name_H-M   'P 1'
#
loop_
_entity.id
_entity.type
_entity.pdbx_description
1 polymer ?
#
loop_
_entity_poly.entity_id
_entity_poly.type
_entity_poly.pdbx_seq_one_letter_code
_entity_poly.pdbx_strand_id
1 'polypeptide(L)'
;MKGYTLYPRQVRSSSGCFDQPVSTPLYQAHPYACFLYNKSQLTGTASCSVCFKLWRGHSETYNLVQALFCFSQDELNRNVAIGVVANDSQEHRIFKNLLDCPELLDPDTFPCVIPPLQIISTCHSFSFVVMLCWSHVVLAYWFSNVGELLFFISSMLRGLSFLHSRRIDISTSNILLNFLDYNNFVNHEGAAQLRAGLLPMQACYCLFDFNLSVIFPPDMPLEDCRLPSDLAGQGAPWFHPPDVLQGELDYDPFALDVGCMGNVFSSEFEVLVPLIPRLGPLFDRMTTHNIRDRFTAAQALEFCE
;
A
#
# COMPACT_ATOMS: atom_id res chain seq x y z
N MET A 1 -9.53 -24.03 -2.97
CA MET A 1 -9.13 -23.55 -1.64
C MET A 1 -10.19 -23.96 -0.64
N LYS A 2 -9.84 -24.78 0.36
CA LYS A 2 -10.76 -25.10 1.45
C LYS A 2 -10.76 -23.90 2.42
N GLY A 3 -11.94 -23.47 2.87
CA GLY A 3 -12.08 -22.37 3.85
C GLY A 3 -12.17 -20.96 3.28
N TYR A 4 -12.24 -20.80 1.95
CA TYR A 4 -12.38 -19.49 1.30
C TYR A 4 -13.52 -19.48 0.28
N THR A 5 -14.40 -18.49 0.37
CA THR A 5 -15.51 -18.24 -0.56
C THR A 5 -15.17 -17.09 -1.49
N LEU A 6 -14.76 -17.41 -2.73
CA LEU A 6 -14.39 -16.42 -3.75
C LEU A 6 -15.59 -15.57 -4.18
N TYR A 7 -15.36 -14.27 -4.38
CA TYR A 7 -16.36 -13.42 -4.99
C TYR A 7 -16.52 -13.73 -6.48
N PRO A 8 -17.76 -13.75 -7.00
CA PRO A 8 -18.01 -14.04 -8.41
C PRO A 8 -17.39 -12.96 -9.31
N ARG A 9 -16.71 -13.40 -10.38
CA ARG A 9 -16.15 -12.51 -11.41
C ARG A 9 -17.26 -12.10 -12.39
N GLN A 10 -17.67 -10.83 -12.39
CA GLN A 10 -18.56 -10.32 -13.44
C GLN A 10 -17.80 -10.10 -14.76
N VAL A 11 -18.42 -10.51 -15.87
CA VAL A 11 -17.90 -10.28 -17.23
C VAL A 11 -18.37 -8.90 -17.71
N ARG A 12 -17.43 -7.96 -17.75
CA ARG A 12 -17.46 -6.62 -18.40
C ARG A 12 -18.80 -6.15 -18.97
N SER A 13 -19.52 -5.30 -18.23
CA SER A 13 -20.04 -4.05 -18.80
C SER A 13 -19.08 -2.92 -18.40
N SER A 14 -19.13 -1.76 -19.05
CA SER A 14 -18.13 -0.68 -19.03
C SER A 14 -17.85 0.02 -17.67
N SER A 15 -18.33 -0.55 -16.57
CA SER A 15 -18.07 -0.13 -15.19
C SER A 15 -17.58 -1.34 -14.41
N GLY A 16 -16.31 -1.35 -14.01
CA GLY A 16 -15.78 -2.41 -13.15
C GLY A 16 -16.58 -2.49 -11.85
N CYS A 17 -17.11 -3.66 -11.52
CA CYS A 17 -18.03 -3.89 -10.41
C CYS A 17 -17.84 -5.34 -9.92
N PHE A 18 -17.68 -5.56 -8.62
CA PHE A 18 -17.73 -6.88 -7.95
C PHE A 18 -18.95 -6.95 -7.01
N ASP A 19 -19.83 -7.95 -7.15
CA ASP A 19 -21.00 -8.12 -6.27
C ASP A 19 -20.62 -8.56 -4.83
N GLN A 20 -21.57 -8.29 -3.91
CA GLN A 20 -21.49 -8.37 -2.44
C GLN A 20 -20.91 -9.67 -1.82
N PRO A 21 -20.39 -9.58 -0.58
CA PRO A 21 -20.40 -10.71 0.35
C PRO A 21 -21.84 -11.12 0.72
N VAL A 22 -22.05 -12.43 0.91
CA VAL A 22 -23.37 -13.07 1.14
C VAL A 22 -24.00 -12.73 2.51
N SER A 23 -23.26 -12.05 3.39
CA SER A 23 -23.65 -11.82 4.78
C SER A 23 -23.37 -10.39 5.25
N THR A 24 -24.24 -9.92 6.16
CA THR A 24 -24.13 -8.65 6.88
C THR A 24 -22.73 -8.51 7.48
N PRO A 25 -22.02 -7.39 7.27
CA PRO A 25 -20.69 -7.28 7.82
C PRO A 25 -20.75 -7.12 9.34
N LEU A 26 -20.04 -8.02 9.99
CA LEU A 26 -19.69 -7.91 11.39
C LEU A 26 -18.65 -6.79 11.54
N TYR A 27 -18.73 -6.02 12.62
CA TYR A 27 -17.63 -5.20 13.09
C TYR A 27 -16.40 -6.12 13.26
N GLN A 28 -15.35 -5.90 12.48
CA GLN A 28 -14.13 -6.69 12.58
C GLN A 28 -13.12 -5.92 13.43
N ALA A 29 -12.52 -6.60 14.40
CA ALA A 29 -11.41 -6.03 15.16
C ALA A 29 -10.23 -5.75 14.22
N HIS A 30 -9.44 -4.72 14.52
CA HIS A 30 -8.18 -4.43 13.83
C HIS A 30 -7.34 -5.72 13.70
N PRO A 31 -6.64 -5.97 12.56
CA PRO A 31 -6.34 -5.06 11.44
C PRO A 31 -7.33 -5.10 10.25
N TYR A 32 -8.49 -5.74 10.38
CA TYR A 32 -9.40 -5.92 9.24
C TYR A 32 -10.09 -4.61 8.81
N ALA A 33 -10.36 -4.49 7.51
CA ALA A 33 -10.98 -3.29 6.99
C ALA A 33 -12.44 -3.14 7.42
N CYS A 34 -12.84 -1.89 7.65
CA CYS A 34 -14.20 -1.54 7.99
C CYS A 34 -15.01 -1.26 6.73
N PHE A 35 -16.28 -1.67 6.76
CA PHE A 35 -17.21 -1.38 5.67
C PHE A 35 -17.82 0.02 5.81
N LEU A 36 -17.82 0.77 4.70
CA LEU A 36 -18.52 2.04 4.58
C LEU A 36 -19.99 1.79 4.19
N TYR A 37 -20.94 1.94 5.13
CA TYR A 37 -22.38 1.95 4.82
C TYR A 37 -22.96 3.36 4.91
N ASN A 38 -23.61 3.82 3.84
CA ASN A 38 -24.61 4.88 3.96
C ASN A 38 -26.01 4.26 4.07
N LYS A 39 -26.57 4.23 5.29
CA LYS A 39 -27.92 3.70 5.56
C LYS A 39 -29.04 4.43 4.80
N SER A 40 -28.80 5.65 4.31
CA SER A 40 -29.86 6.50 3.73
C SER A 40 -30.23 6.20 2.27
N GLN A 41 -29.50 5.32 1.57
CA GLN A 41 -29.78 4.97 0.16
C GLN A 41 -30.48 3.61 -0.05
N LEU A 42 -30.84 2.89 1.02
CA LEU A 42 -31.46 1.55 0.94
C LEU A 42 -33.00 1.60 0.98
N THR A 43 -33.63 2.25 0.00
CA THR A 43 -35.07 2.04 -0.28
C THR A 43 -35.32 1.22 -1.54
N GLY A 44 -34.28 0.61 -2.13
CA GLY A 44 -34.42 -0.33 -3.24
C GLY A 44 -33.47 -1.50 -3.10
N THR A 45 -33.85 -2.66 -3.64
CA THR A 45 -32.99 -3.81 -3.91
C THR A 45 -31.93 -3.42 -4.95
N ALA A 46 -30.94 -2.64 -4.56
CA ALA A 46 -29.86 -2.20 -5.42
C ALA A 46 -28.69 -3.20 -5.31
N SER A 47 -28.24 -3.71 -6.46
CA SER A 47 -27.04 -4.53 -6.58
C SER A 47 -25.80 -3.75 -6.14
N CYS A 48 -25.23 -4.27 -5.07
CA CYS A 48 -24.04 -3.92 -4.33
C CYS A 48 -22.62 -4.06 -4.96
N SER A 49 -22.12 -3.25 -5.92
CA SER A 49 -20.76 -3.40 -6.46
C SER A 49 -19.61 -2.66 -5.72
N VAL A 50 -18.62 -3.37 -5.17
CA VAL A 50 -17.30 -2.80 -4.81
C VAL A 50 -16.42 -2.77 -6.07
N CYS A 51 -15.66 -1.70 -6.30
CA CYS A 51 -14.75 -1.66 -7.44
C CYS A 51 -13.37 -1.21 -7.02
N PHE A 52 -12.39 -2.06 -7.33
CA PHE A 52 -10.99 -1.75 -7.19
C PHE A 52 -10.39 -1.59 -8.59
N LYS A 53 -9.88 -0.40 -8.89
CA LYS A 53 -9.05 -0.19 -10.07
C LYS A 53 -7.67 -0.77 -9.78
N LEU A 54 -7.38 -1.97 -10.29
CA LEU A 54 -6.01 -2.39 -10.50
C LEU A 54 -5.41 -1.47 -11.56
N TRP A 55 -4.41 -0.67 -11.18
CA TRP A 55 -3.68 0.16 -12.12
C TRP A 55 -2.96 -0.78 -13.10
N ARG A 56 -3.37 -0.76 -14.36
CA ARG A 56 -2.55 -1.33 -15.43
C ARG A 56 -1.36 -0.38 -15.59
N GLY A 57 -0.21 -0.76 -15.04
CA GLY A 57 1.06 -0.23 -15.51
C GLY A 57 1.11 -0.39 -17.03
N HIS A 58 1.03 0.71 -17.76
CA HIS A 58 1.26 0.73 -19.19
C HIS A 58 2.75 0.45 -19.38
N SER A 59 3.09 -0.78 -19.74
CA SER A 59 4.40 -1.12 -20.30
C SER A 59 4.16 -2.11 -21.42
N GLU A 60 4.06 -1.60 -22.64
CA GLU A 60 4.38 -2.41 -23.80
C GLU A 60 5.82 -2.88 -23.62
N THR A 61 6.04 -4.18 -23.75
CA THR A 61 7.33 -4.88 -23.59
C THR A 61 7.84 -4.97 -22.16
N TYR A 62 7.37 -5.96 -21.40
CA TYR A 62 8.12 -7.12 -20.87
C TYR A 62 7.09 -8.02 -20.18
N ASN A 63 7.17 -9.34 -20.40
CA ASN A 63 6.24 -10.33 -19.84
C ASN A 63 6.40 -10.42 -18.31
N LEU A 64 5.73 -9.55 -17.57
CA LEU A 64 5.57 -9.65 -16.12
C LEU A 64 4.18 -10.20 -15.83
N VAL A 65 4.12 -11.25 -15.01
CA VAL A 65 2.87 -11.78 -14.45
C VAL A 65 2.21 -10.64 -13.71
N GLN A 66 1.21 -10.04 -14.34
CA GLN A 66 0.32 -9.06 -13.73
C GLN A 66 -0.23 -9.69 -12.44
N ALA A 67 0.04 -9.09 -11.28
CA ALA A 67 -0.40 -9.62 -9.99
C ALA A 67 -1.93 -9.81 -10.04
N LEU A 68 -2.36 -11.06 -10.16
CA LEU A 68 -3.75 -11.40 -10.31
C LEU A 68 -4.34 -11.52 -8.91
N PHE A 69 -4.86 -10.41 -8.40
CA PHE A 69 -5.63 -10.45 -7.16
C PHE A 69 -7.05 -10.95 -7.43
N CYS A 70 -7.51 -11.85 -6.57
CA CYS A 70 -8.93 -12.13 -6.39
C CYS A 70 -9.34 -11.82 -4.95
N PHE A 71 -10.64 -11.64 -4.75
CA PHE A 71 -11.19 -11.28 -3.46
C PHE A 71 -12.07 -12.42 -2.96
N SER A 72 -12.10 -12.60 -1.65
CA SER A 72 -12.76 -13.72 -1.01
C SER A 72 -13.20 -13.35 0.41
N GLN A 73 -14.02 -14.22 1.00
CA GLN A 73 -14.20 -14.30 2.45
C GLN A 73 -13.54 -15.56 3.00
N ASP A 74 -13.04 -15.48 4.23
CA ASP A 74 -12.64 -16.66 5.00
C ASP A 74 -13.82 -17.26 5.79
N GLU A 75 -13.57 -18.35 6.52
CA GLU A 75 -14.58 -19.04 7.33
C GLU A 75 -15.20 -18.18 8.45
N LEU A 76 -14.55 -17.06 8.81
CA LEU A 76 -15.02 -16.10 9.81
C LEU A 76 -15.76 -14.92 9.16
N ASN A 77 -16.06 -14.98 7.86
CA ASN A 77 -16.67 -13.91 7.06
C ASN A 77 -15.81 -12.64 6.96
N ARG A 78 -14.48 -12.76 7.15
CA ARG A 78 -13.55 -11.63 6.98
C ARG A 78 -13.14 -11.50 5.52
N ASN A 79 -13.10 -10.26 5.02
CA ASN A 79 -12.70 -10.03 3.64
C ASN A 79 -11.19 -10.19 3.50
N VAL A 80 -10.78 -10.93 2.50
CA VAL A 80 -9.38 -11.15 2.16
C VAL A 80 -9.13 -10.87 0.69
N ALA A 81 -7.93 -10.39 0.40
CA ALA A 81 -7.38 -10.35 -0.94
C ALA A 81 -6.43 -11.55 -1.12
N ILE A 82 -6.49 -12.20 -2.27
CA ILE A 82 -5.67 -13.37 -2.59
C ILE A 82 -4.89 -13.03 -3.85
N GLY A 83 -3.57 -12.86 -3.70
CA GLY A 83 -2.65 -12.67 -4.81
C GLY A 83 -2.03 -13.98 -5.28
N VAL A 84 -1.54 -13.99 -6.52
CA VAL A 84 -0.72 -15.08 -7.07
C VAL A 84 0.72 -14.63 -7.11
N VAL A 85 1.63 -15.41 -6.53
CA VAL A 85 3.06 -15.14 -6.53
C VAL A 85 3.83 -16.33 -7.09
N ALA A 86 4.88 -16.09 -7.88
CA ALA A 86 5.76 -17.15 -8.36
C ALA A 86 6.55 -17.76 -7.19
N ASN A 87 6.74 -19.08 -7.18
CA ASN A 87 7.55 -19.72 -6.14
C ASN A 87 8.99 -19.23 -6.20
N ASP A 88 9.62 -19.14 -5.02
CA ASP A 88 10.99 -18.67 -4.78
C ASP A 88 11.39 -17.30 -5.37
N SER A 89 10.44 -16.51 -5.88
CA SER A 89 10.66 -15.11 -6.28
C SER A 89 10.99 -14.21 -5.09
N GLN A 90 11.47 -12.99 -5.36
CA GLN A 90 11.70 -11.97 -4.33
C GLN A 90 10.41 -11.67 -3.55
N GLU A 91 9.32 -11.38 -4.25
CA GLU A 91 7.99 -11.17 -3.67
C GLU A 91 7.55 -12.33 -2.76
N HIS A 92 7.75 -13.58 -3.18
CA HIS A 92 7.39 -14.74 -2.35
C HIS A 92 8.24 -14.86 -1.09
N ARG A 93 9.53 -14.52 -1.17
CA ARG A 93 10.44 -14.50 -0.01
C ARG A 93 10.07 -13.38 0.96
N ILE A 94 9.70 -12.21 0.44
CA ILE A 94 9.20 -11.08 1.22
C ILE A 94 7.94 -11.50 1.98
N PHE A 95 6.94 -12.07 1.30
CA PHE A 95 5.72 -12.51 1.99
C PHE A 95 5.97 -13.59 3.05
N LYS A 96 6.91 -14.52 2.81
CA LYS A 96 7.31 -15.49 3.84
C LYS A 96 7.93 -14.80 5.06
N ASN A 97 8.84 -13.85 4.83
CA ASN A 97 9.48 -13.10 5.90
C ASN A 97 8.46 -12.28 6.72
N LEU A 98 7.51 -11.63 6.04
CA LEU A 98 6.46 -10.85 6.67
C LEU A 98 5.44 -11.72 7.41
N LEU A 99 5.13 -12.93 6.93
CA LEU A 99 4.19 -13.84 7.60
C LEU A 99 4.63 -14.22 9.02
N ASP A 100 5.94 -14.22 9.27
CA ASP A 100 6.53 -14.52 10.58
C ASP A 100 6.60 -13.30 11.52
N CYS A 101 6.12 -12.12 11.10
CA CYS A 101 6.16 -10.88 11.89
C CYS A 101 4.84 -10.64 12.64
N PRO A 102 4.75 -10.89 13.97
CA PRO A 102 3.52 -10.70 14.74
C PRO A 102 3.08 -9.23 14.83
N GLU A 103 4.02 -8.28 14.74
CA GLU A 103 3.76 -6.84 14.81
C GLU A 103 2.83 -6.35 13.70
N LEU A 104 2.78 -7.07 12.56
CA LEU A 104 1.88 -6.72 11.45
C LEU A 104 0.40 -6.94 11.75
N LEU A 105 0.07 -7.70 12.78
CA LEU A 105 -1.31 -7.97 13.20
C LEU A 105 -1.69 -7.25 14.50
N ASP A 106 -0.72 -6.71 15.23
CA ASP A 106 -0.92 -6.00 16.49
C ASP A 106 -1.33 -4.54 16.22
N PRO A 107 -2.52 -4.10 16.68
CA PRO A 107 -2.98 -2.72 16.51
C PRO A 107 -2.06 -1.66 17.14
N ASP A 108 -1.40 -1.99 18.24
CA ASP A 108 -0.60 -1.02 19.00
C ASP A 108 0.80 -0.84 18.40
N THR A 109 1.31 -1.87 17.70
CA THR A 109 2.64 -1.89 17.09
C THR A 109 2.61 -1.95 15.56
N PHE A 110 1.42 -1.81 14.94
CA PHE A 110 1.24 -1.95 13.50
C PHE A 110 2.20 -1.06 12.71
N PRO A 111 3.12 -1.64 11.91
CA PRO A 111 4.18 -0.87 11.27
C PRO A 111 3.73 -0.23 9.97
N CYS A 112 2.46 -0.31 9.57
CA CYS A 112 1.95 0.26 8.31
C CYS A 112 2.45 -0.47 7.05
N VAL A 113 2.48 -1.80 7.10
CA VAL A 113 2.75 -2.70 5.96
C VAL A 113 1.65 -3.75 5.89
N ILE A 114 1.17 -4.10 4.69
CA ILE A 114 0.10 -5.08 4.53
C ILE A 114 0.50 -6.44 5.14
N PRO A 115 -0.25 -6.99 6.11
CA PRO A 115 0.04 -8.31 6.65
C PRO A 115 -0.39 -9.41 5.67
N PRO A 116 0.52 -10.32 5.29
CA PRO A 116 0.10 -11.64 4.80
C PRO A 116 -0.53 -12.43 5.95
N LEU A 117 -1.69 -13.03 5.69
CA LEU A 117 -2.42 -13.88 6.63
C LEU A 117 -2.07 -15.35 6.45
N GLN A 118 -1.81 -15.77 5.21
CA GLN A 118 -1.51 -17.14 4.87
C GLN A 118 -0.83 -17.23 3.50
N ILE A 119 0.12 -18.16 3.36
CA ILE A 119 0.63 -18.58 2.05
C ILE A 119 0.16 -20.00 1.76
N ILE A 120 -0.57 -20.18 0.66
CA ILE A 120 -1.11 -21.46 0.22
C ILE A 120 -0.26 -21.95 -0.94
N SER A 121 0.65 -22.88 -0.63
CA SER A 121 1.50 -23.53 -1.63
C SER A 121 0.68 -24.39 -2.59
N THR A 122 1.08 -24.41 -3.86
CA THR A 122 0.50 -25.29 -4.87
C THR A 122 1.52 -26.31 -5.35
N CYS A 123 1.07 -27.34 -6.07
CA CYS A 123 1.97 -28.26 -6.78
C CYS A 123 2.58 -27.66 -8.06
N HIS A 124 2.24 -26.42 -8.39
CA HIS A 124 2.74 -25.69 -9.55
C HIS A 124 3.84 -24.70 -9.12
N SER A 125 4.41 -23.97 -10.07
CA SER A 125 5.46 -22.97 -9.86
C SER A 125 4.97 -21.64 -9.25
N PHE A 126 3.84 -21.66 -8.56
CA PHE A 126 3.26 -20.47 -7.92
C PHE A 126 2.58 -20.84 -6.60
N SER A 127 2.41 -19.84 -5.74
CA SER A 127 1.68 -19.91 -4.48
C SER A 127 0.62 -18.82 -4.45
N PHE A 128 -0.38 -18.99 -3.59
CA PHE A 128 -1.34 -17.92 -3.31
C PHE A 128 -0.99 -17.26 -1.99
N VAL A 129 -1.02 -15.93 -1.97
CA VAL A 129 -0.82 -15.14 -0.75
C VAL A 129 -2.15 -14.52 -0.37
N VAL A 130 -2.65 -14.89 0.80
CA VAL A 130 -3.87 -14.33 1.39
C VAL A 130 -3.44 -13.14 2.26
N MET A 131 -4.07 -11.99 2.07
CA MET A 131 -3.82 -10.74 2.77
C MET A 131 -5.13 -10.10 3.21
N LEU A 132 -5.04 -9.08 4.07
CA LEU A 132 -6.21 -8.26 4.38
C LEU A 132 -6.74 -7.57 3.13
N CYS A 133 -8.06 -7.50 2.99
CA CYS A 133 -8.70 -6.72 1.94
C CYS A 133 -8.85 -5.27 2.41
N TRP A 134 -7.95 -4.40 1.97
CA TRP A 134 -7.98 -2.95 2.22
C TRP A 134 -8.20 -2.21 0.88
N SER A 135 -8.66 -0.96 0.92
CA SER A 135 -8.90 -0.17 -0.30
C SER A 135 -7.72 0.71 -0.66
N HIS A 136 -7.64 1.07 -1.94
CA HIS A 136 -6.72 2.09 -2.42
C HIS A 136 -7.07 3.47 -1.84
N VAL A 137 -6.05 4.29 -1.58
CA VAL A 137 -6.21 5.66 -1.08
C VAL A 137 -6.36 6.66 -2.23
N VAL A 138 -7.24 7.64 -2.08
CA VAL A 138 -7.29 8.83 -2.94
C VAL A 138 -6.78 10.03 -2.12
N LEU A 139 -5.50 10.37 -2.28
CA LEU A 139 -4.78 11.28 -1.37
C LEU A 139 -5.33 12.71 -1.35
N ALA A 140 -5.69 13.24 -2.52
CA ALA A 140 -6.01 14.66 -2.70
C ALA A 140 -7.17 15.21 -1.83
N TYR A 141 -8.00 14.36 -1.20
CA TYR A 141 -9.19 14.80 -0.44
C TYR A 141 -9.50 13.95 0.79
N TRP A 142 -8.57 13.10 1.22
CA TRP A 142 -8.85 12.16 2.31
C TRP A 142 -8.80 12.83 3.68
N PHE A 143 -7.89 13.78 3.88
CA PHE A 143 -7.59 14.36 5.20
C PHE A 143 -8.57 15.49 5.58
N SER A 144 -9.28 15.33 6.69
CA SER A 144 -10.19 16.34 7.25
C SER A 144 -9.44 17.39 8.08
N ASN A 145 -8.26 17.07 8.61
CA ASN A 145 -7.43 17.99 9.37
C ASN A 145 -5.93 17.67 9.26
N VAL A 146 -5.11 18.62 9.73
CA VAL A 146 -3.64 18.51 9.74
C VAL A 146 -3.13 17.29 10.51
N GLY A 147 -3.76 16.94 11.62
CA GLY A 147 -3.35 15.78 12.42
C GLY A 147 -3.47 14.47 11.65
N GLU A 148 -4.51 14.31 10.84
CA GLU A 148 -4.69 13.11 10.01
C GLU A 148 -3.70 13.03 8.85
N LEU A 149 -3.34 14.18 8.27
CA LEU A 149 -2.28 14.26 7.28
C LEU A 149 -0.92 13.87 7.89
N LEU A 150 -0.58 14.45 9.04
CA LEU A 150 0.67 14.14 9.73
C LEU A 150 0.70 12.67 10.19
N PHE A 151 -0.43 12.13 10.64
CA PHE A 151 -0.58 10.71 10.95
C PHE A 151 -0.36 9.83 9.72
N PHE A 152 -0.86 10.23 8.55
CA PHE A 152 -0.59 9.54 7.29
C PHE A 152 0.88 9.56 6.91
N ILE A 153 1.52 10.74 6.95
CA ILE A 153 2.96 10.88 6.66
C ILE A 153 3.77 9.99 7.61
N SER A 154 3.50 10.05 8.91
CA SER A 154 4.13 9.19 9.92
C SER A 154 3.89 7.71 9.64
N SER A 155 2.67 7.32 9.24
CA SER A 155 2.34 5.93 8.89
C SER A 155 3.17 5.42 7.70
N MET A 156 3.30 6.22 6.64
CA MET A 156 4.09 5.84 5.47
C MET A 156 5.59 5.75 5.78
N LEU A 157 6.12 6.68 6.58
CA LEU A 157 7.51 6.65 7.02
C LEU A 157 7.79 5.48 7.98
N ARG A 158 6.81 5.11 8.82
CA ARG A 158 6.89 3.92 9.69
C ARG A 158 6.93 2.63 8.88
N GLY A 159 6.07 2.51 7.88
CA GLY A 159 6.07 1.39 6.93
C GLY A 159 7.40 1.25 6.21
N LEU A 160 7.92 2.38 5.71
CA LEU A 160 9.18 2.40 5.00
C LEU A 160 10.36 2.03 5.91
N SER A 161 10.43 2.63 7.10
CA SER A 161 11.45 2.33 8.11
C SER A 161 11.43 0.85 8.53
N PHE A 162 10.24 0.28 8.71
CA PHE A 162 10.07 -1.14 9.02
C PHE A 162 10.61 -2.05 7.92
N LEU A 163 10.29 -1.78 6.65
CA LEU A 163 10.79 -2.55 5.51
C LEU A 163 12.31 -2.42 5.35
N HIS A 164 12.84 -1.19 5.46
CA HIS A 164 14.28 -0.92 5.38
C HIS A 164 15.06 -1.63 6.48
N SER A 165 14.50 -1.71 7.71
CA SER A 165 15.11 -2.48 8.81
C SER A 165 15.26 -3.99 8.50
N ARG A 166 14.44 -4.51 7.58
CA ARG A 166 14.42 -5.90 7.10
C ARG A 166 15.07 -6.08 5.73
N ARG A 167 15.67 -5.02 5.20
CA ARG A 167 16.35 -4.99 3.90
C ARG A 167 15.41 -5.32 2.74
N ILE A 168 14.19 -4.79 2.82
CA ILE A 168 13.20 -4.87 1.76
C ILE A 168 13.04 -3.46 1.20
N ASP A 169 13.27 -3.30 -0.10
CA ASP A 169 12.95 -2.05 -0.82
C ASP A 169 11.48 -2.07 -1.30
N ILE A 170 10.93 -0.92 -1.71
CA ILE A 170 9.52 -0.86 -2.13
C ILE A 170 9.22 0.28 -3.11
N SER A 171 8.38 -0.02 -4.11
CA SER A 171 7.75 1.02 -4.93
C SER A 171 6.71 1.80 -4.11
N THR A 172 6.99 3.07 -3.83
CA THR A 172 6.25 3.90 -2.86
C THR A 172 4.86 4.36 -3.30
N SER A 173 4.43 4.02 -4.52
CA SER A 173 3.11 4.37 -5.07
C SER A 173 1.96 3.45 -4.62
N ASN A 174 2.26 2.41 -3.85
CA ASN A 174 1.31 1.37 -3.49
C ASN A 174 0.86 1.54 -2.04
N ILE A 175 -0.18 2.34 -1.82
CA ILE A 175 -0.72 2.66 -0.50
C ILE A 175 -2.19 2.20 -0.37
N LEU A 176 -2.47 1.44 0.68
CA LEU A 176 -3.82 1.02 1.06
C LEU A 176 -4.28 1.71 2.35
N LEU A 177 -5.59 1.62 2.56
CA LEU A 177 -6.31 2.13 3.70
C LEU A 177 -7.34 1.10 4.18
N ASN A 178 -7.46 0.98 5.49
CA ASN A 178 -8.33 0.01 6.18
C ASN A 178 -9.84 0.28 6.08
N PHE A 179 -10.30 0.97 5.04
CA PHE A 179 -11.72 1.15 4.73
C PHE A 179 -12.01 0.58 3.36
N LEU A 180 -13.13 -0.13 3.21
CA LEU A 180 -13.61 -0.57 1.90
C LEU A 180 -14.52 0.53 1.33
N ASP A 181 -14.05 1.25 0.31
CA ASP A 181 -14.89 2.20 -0.43
C ASP A 181 -15.79 1.44 -1.41
N TYR A 182 -17.08 1.61 -1.19
CA TYR A 182 -18.13 0.97 -1.97
C TYR A 182 -18.51 1.81 -3.20
N ASN A 183 -18.21 3.11 -3.24
CA ASN A 183 -18.63 4.00 -4.30
C ASN A 183 -17.43 4.59 -5.04
N ASN A 184 -17.15 4.05 -6.22
CA ASN A 184 -16.24 4.62 -7.25
C ASN A 184 -16.44 6.12 -7.59
N PHE A 185 -17.50 6.72 -7.07
CA PHE A 185 -18.06 8.00 -7.49
C PHE A 185 -18.35 8.94 -6.32
N VAL A 186 -17.81 8.67 -5.13
CA VAL A 186 -17.94 9.67 -4.10
C VAL A 186 -17.06 10.86 -4.49
N ASN A 187 -17.71 11.86 -5.07
CA ASN A 187 -17.19 13.21 -5.19
C ASN A 187 -16.52 13.65 -3.88
N HIS A 188 -15.56 14.56 -3.99
CA HIS A 188 -14.71 15.05 -2.90
C HIS A 188 -15.46 15.31 -1.57
N GLU A 189 -16.69 15.82 -1.65
CA GLU A 189 -17.54 16.08 -0.49
C GLU A 189 -18.09 14.82 0.19
N GLY A 190 -18.49 13.81 -0.56
CA GLY A 190 -19.06 12.62 0.05
C GLY A 190 -17.99 11.76 0.74
N ALA A 191 -16.73 11.77 0.30
CA ALA A 191 -15.65 11.05 0.97
C ALA A 191 -15.37 11.66 2.35
N ALA A 192 -15.33 12.99 2.42
CA ALA A 192 -15.20 13.75 3.67
C ALA A 192 -16.43 13.59 4.58
N GLN A 193 -17.65 13.58 4.03
CA GLN A 193 -18.90 13.35 4.80
C GLN A 193 -19.02 11.91 5.30
N LEU A 194 -18.63 10.92 4.48
CA LEU A 194 -18.54 9.52 4.91
C LEU A 194 -17.55 9.41 6.05
N ARG A 195 -16.38 10.05 5.95
CA ARG A 195 -15.38 10.09 7.02
C ARG A 195 -15.89 10.76 8.30
N ALA A 196 -16.59 11.89 8.19
CA ALA A 196 -17.21 12.54 9.34
C ALA A 196 -18.24 11.64 10.06
N GLY A 197 -18.83 10.66 9.35
CA GLY A 197 -19.71 9.64 9.92
C GLY A 197 -19.01 8.44 10.56
N LEU A 198 -17.69 8.27 10.37
CA LEU A 198 -16.86 7.13 10.84
C LEU A 198 -16.23 7.32 12.22
N LEU A 199 -16.73 8.29 12.99
CA LEU A 199 -16.15 8.81 14.24
C LEU A 199 -15.61 7.80 15.30
N PRO A 200 -15.96 6.50 15.35
CA PRO A 200 -15.30 5.61 16.31
C PRO A 200 -13.95 5.02 15.87
N MET A 201 -13.64 4.92 14.56
CA MET A 201 -12.50 4.10 14.11
C MET A 201 -11.38 4.90 13.44
N GLN A 202 -10.16 4.63 13.89
CA GLN A 202 -8.95 5.26 13.38
C GLN A 202 -8.61 4.73 11.97
N ALA A 203 -8.43 5.65 11.03
CA ALA A 203 -7.90 5.33 9.71
C ALA A 203 -6.48 4.79 9.85
N CYS A 204 -6.21 3.65 9.21
CA CYS A 204 -4.89 3.03 9.15
C CYS A 204 -4.46 2.92 7.70
N TYR A 205 -3.18 3.19 7.44
CA TYR A 205 -2.59 3.15 6.12
C TYR A 205 -1.51 2.09 6.08
N CYS A 206 -1.30 1.46 4.93
CA CYS A 206 -0.20 0.54 4.78
C CYS A 206 0.38 0.53 3.38
N LEU A 207 1.67 0.19 3.30
CA LEU A 207 2.35 -0.09 2.04
C LEU A 207 2.03 -1.52 1.59
N PHE A 208 1.85 -1.72 0.28
CA PHE A 208 1.56 -3.02 -0.31
C PHE A 208 2.27 -3.22 -1.66
N ASP A 209 2.09 -4.42 -2.23
CA ASP A 209 2.53 -4.81 -3.59
C ASP A 209 4.06 -4.79 -3.76
N PHE A 210 4.65 -5.96 -3.50
CA PHE A 210 6.09 -6.23 -3.48
C PHE A 210 6.60 -6.87 -4.78
N ASN A 211 5.85 -6.71 -5.88
CA ASN A 211 6.15 -7.37 -7.16
C ASN A 211 7.49 -6.93 -7.78
N LEU A 212 7.91 -5.68 -7.52
CA LEU A 212 9.20 -5.11 -7.95
C LEU A 212 10.21 -5.04 -6.79
N SER A 213 9.81 -5.40 -5.58
CA SER A 213 10.68 -5.38 -4.42
C SER A 213 11.69 -6.53 -4.43
N VAL A 214 12.81 -6.28 -3.79
CA VAL A 214 13.94 -7.15 -3.54
C VAL A 214 14.15 -7.23 -2.02
N ILE A 215 14.34 -8.45 -1.53
CA ILE A 215 14.81 -8.68 -0.17
C ILE A 215 16.28 -9.07 -0.19
N PHE A 216 17.11 -8.28 0.49
CA PHE A 216 18.53 -8.58 0.65
C PHE A 216 18.76 -9.52 1.86
N PRO A 217 19.93 -10.18 1.93
CA PRO A 217 20.32 -10.92 3.12
C PRO A 217 20.30 -10.03 4.37
N PRO A 218 19.78 -10.50 5.52
CA PRO A 218 19.62 -9.69 6.72
C PRO A 218 20.95 -9.23 7.34
N ASP A 219 22.03 -9.95 7.05
CA ASP A 219 23.39 -9.73 7.53
C ASP A 219 24.23 -8.82 6.60
N MET A 220 23.78 -8.59 5.37
CA MET A 220 24.43 -7.65 4.45
C MET A 220 24.39 -6.25 5.07
N PRO A 221 25.43 -5.40 5.06
CA PRO A 221 25.32 -3.98 5.45
C PRO A 221 24.40 -3.17 4.52
N LEU A 222 23.74 -2.10 5.01
CA LEU A 222 22.83 -1.29 4.17
C LEU A 222 23.57 -0.65 2.99
N GLU A 223 24.80 -0.20 3.23
CA GLU A 223 25.67 0.41 2.22
C GLU A 223 26.05 -0.54 1.07
N ASP A 224 26.03 -1.85 1.33
CA ASP A 224 26.34 -2.90 0.35
C ASP A 224 25.11 -3.40 -0.42
N CYS A 225 23.90 -3.04 0.03
CA CYS A 225 22.66 -3.34 -0.68
C CYS A 225 22.52 -2.42 -1.89
N ARG A 226 23.07 -2.85 -3.03
CA ARG A 226 23.06 -2.08 -4.29
C ARG A 226 22.30 -2.83 -5.38
N LEU A 227 21.56 -2.09 -6.20
CA LEU A 227 20.88 -2.63 -7.38
C LEU A 227 21.42 -2.00 -8.67
N PRO A 228 21.43 -2.74 -9.79
CA PRO A 228 21.79 -2.19 -11.10
C PRO A 228 20.91 -1.01 -11.51
N SER A 229 21.52 0.06 -12.01
CA SER A 229 20.80 1.32 -12.32
C SER A 229 19.71 1.20 -13.40
N ASP A 230 19.74 0.18 -14.24
CA ASP A 230 18.66 -0.09 -15.20
C ASP A 230 17.35 -0.52 -14.51
N LEU A 231 17.41 -1.01 -13.27
CA LEU A 231 16.24 -1.31 -12.45
C LEU A 231 15.62 -0.06 -11.81
N ALA A 232 16.41 1.01 -11.61
CA ALA A 232 15.95 2.26 -10.99
C ALA A 232 14.85 2.97 -11.79
N GLY A 233 14.67 2.63 -13.08
CA GLY A 233 13.61 3.18 -13.93
C GLY A 233 12.26 2.46 -13.85
N GLN A 234 12.17 1.35 -13.11
CA GLN A 234 10.95 0.55 -13.01
C GLN A 234 9.97 1.11 -11.97
N GLY A 235 8.67 0.85 -12.15
CA GLY A 235 7.64 1.30 -11.21
C GLY A 235 7.01 2.64 -11.61
N ALA A 236 7.12 3.65 -10.74
CA ALA A 236 6.44 4.94 -10.89
C ALA A 236 7.44 6.08 -11.22
N PRO A 237 7.96 6.14 -12.46
CA PRO A 237 9.09 7.00 -12.83
C PRO A 237 8.86 8.50 -12.59
N TRP A 238 7.60 8.94 -12.56
CA TRP A 238 7.21 10.33 -12.25
C TRP A 238 7.51 10.75 -10.80
N PHE A 239 7.68 9.80 -9.89
CA PHE A 239 8.10 10.08 -8.52
C PHE A 239 9.58 9.81 -8.28
N HIS A 240 10.34 9.35 -9.28
CA HIS A 240 11.74 9.05 -9.07
C HIS A 240 12.55 10.34 -8.89
N PRO A 241 13.46 10.40 -7.92
CA PRO A 241 14.30 11.55 -7.74
C PRO A 241 15.31 11.62 -8.92
N PRO A 242 15.66 12.81 -9.42
CA PRO A 242 16.43 12.95 -10.66
C PRO A 242 17.84 12.34 -10.63
N ASP A 243 18.40 12.06 -9.44
CA ASP A 243 19.72 11.45 -9.26
C ASP A 243 19.86 10.07 -9.90
N VAL A 244 18.77 9.33 -10.10
CA VAL A 244 18.81 8.04 -10.84
C VAL A 244 19.27 8.20 -12.30
N LEU A 245 19.25 9.42 -12.84
CA LEU A 245 19.68 9.75 -14.20
C LEU A 245 21.14 10.23 -14.28
N GLN A 246 21.91 10.18 -13.18
CA GLN A 246 23.29 10.68 -13.14
C GLN A 246 24.33 9.68 -13.71
N GLY A 247 23.89 8.49 -14.14
CA GLY A 247 24.76 7.51 -14.81
C GLY A 247 25.63 6.69 -13.86
N GLU A 248 25.26 6.58 -12.58
CA GLU A 248 25.85 5.60 -11.67
C GLU A 248 25.58 4.18 -12.18
N LEU A 249 26.49 3.22 -11.92
CA LEU A 249 26.34 1.83 -12.38
C LEU A 249 25.33 1.04 -11.54
N ASP A 250 25.29 1.37 -10.25
CA ASP A 250 24.36 0.85 -9.28
C ASP A 250 23.78 2.01 -8.46
N TYR A 251 22.66 1.76 -7.78
CA TYR A 251 22.02 2.72 -6.89
C TYR A 251 21.72 2.11 -5.53
N ASP A 252 21.54 2.98 -4.54
CA ASP A 252 21.01 2.63 -3.22
C ASP A 252 19.47 2.58 -3.30
N PRO A 253 18.85 1.39 -3.19
CA PRO A 253 17.41 1.25 -3.31
C PRO A 253 16.65 1.88 -2.14
N PHE A 254 17.23 1.91 -0.94
CA PHE A 254 16.59 2.50 0.22
C PHE A 254 16.59 4.03 0.11
N ALA A 255 17.67 4.63 -0.38
CA ALA A 255 17.70 6.05 -0.69
C ALA A 255 16.75 6.41 -1.84
N LEU A 256 16.58 5.52 -2.83
CA LEU A 256 15.59 5.69 -3.89
C LEU A 256 14.17 5.72 -3.30
N ASP A 257 13.81 4.75 -2.46
CA ASP A 257 12.48 4.69 -1.86
C ASP A 257 12.16 5.96 -1.07
N VAL A 258 13.10 6.46 -0.26
CA VAL A 258 12.89 7.71 0.50
C VAL A 258 12.69 8.89 -0.45
N GLY A 259 13.48 8.98 -1.52
CA GLY A 259 13.30 10.01 -2.54
C GLY A 259 11.94 9.93 -3.23
N CYS A 260 11.50 8.73 -3.59
CA CYS A 260 10.20 8.49 -4.19
C CYS A 260 9.05 8.85 -3.25
N MET A 261 9.12 8.44 -1.98
CA MET A 261 8.11 8.82 -0.97
C MET A 261 8.10 10.34 -0.72
N GLY A 262 9.29 10.96 -0.69
CA GLY A 262 9.43 12.41 -0.55
C GLY A 262 8.75 13.15 -1.71
N ASN A 263 8.95 12.68 -2.95
CA ASN A 263 8.31 13.26 -4.14
C ASN A 263 6.78 13.06 -4.13
N VAL A 264 6.29 11.92 -3.64
CA VAL A 264 4.84 11.73 -3.41
C VAL A 264 4.33 12.77 -2.42
N PHE A 265 5.00 12.98 -1.29
CA PHE A 265 4.58 13.99 -0.32
C PHE A 265 4.66 15.42 -0.85
N SER A 266 5.73 15.78 -1.56
CA SER A 266 5.86 17.09 -2.20
C SER A 266 4.73 17.32 -3.21
N SER A 267 4.50 16.36 -4.11
CA SER A 267 3.46 16.46 -5.14
C SER A 267 2.06 16.66 -4.54
N GLU A 268 1.76 15.99 -3.43
CA GLU A 268 0.41 16.02 -2.84
C GLU A 268 0.23 17.15 -1.80
N PHE A 269 1.29 17.55 -1.09
CA PHE A 269 1.18 18.36 0.13
C PHE A 269 2.05 19.62 0.18
N GLU A 270 2.82 19.93 -0.87
CA GLU A 270 3.63 21.17 -0.90
C GLU A 270 2.79 22.43 -0.64
N VAL A 271 1.55 22.47 -1.13
CA VAL A 271 0.60 23.58 -0.91
C VAL A 271 0.32 23.85 0.58
N LEU A 272 0.58 22.86 1.45
CA LEU A 272 0.36 22.95 2.89
C LEU A 272 1.60 23.42 3.66
N VAL A 273 2.77 23.56 3.02
CA VAL A 273 4.00 24.03 3.68
C VAL A 273 3.83 25.40 4.38
N PRO A 274 3.13 26.40 3.80
CA PRO A 274 2.89 27.65 4.52
C PRO A 274 2.07 27.48 5.81
N LEU A 275 1.21 26.46 5.87
CA LEU A 275 0.40 26.12 7.04
C LEU A 275 1.17 25.23 8.04
N ILE A 276 2.03 24.36 7.54
CA ILE A 276 2.82 23.39 8.32
C ILE A 276 4.30 23.51 7.90
N PRO A 277 5.02 24.55 8.39
CA PRO A 277 6.37 24.86 7.89
C PRO A 277 7.39 23.73 8.05
N ARG A 278 7.19 22.80 9.00
CA ARG A 278 8.05 21.63 9.21
C ARG A 278 8.03 20.66 8.01
N LEU A 279 6.99 20.67 7.18
CA LEU A 279 6.92 19.82 5.99
C LEU A 279 7.97 20.19 4.95
N GLY A 280 8.31 21.47 4.78
CA GLY A 280 9.30 21.91 3.81
C GLY A 280 10.67 21.25 4.01
N PRO A 281 11.32 21.42 5.19
CA PRO A 281 12.59 20.77 5.49
C PRO A 281 12.54 19.24 5.45
N LEU A 282 11.40 18.63 5.83
CA LEU A 282 11.23 17.17 5.71
C LEU A 282 11.31 16.75 4.24
N PHE A 283 10.53 17.39 3.38
CA PHE A 283 10.48 17.08 1.95
C PHE A 283 11.83 17.32 1.30
N ASP A 284 12.47 18.47 1.55
CA ASP A 284 13.79 18.82 1.02
C ASP A 284 14.86 17.78 1.40
N ARG A 285 14.85 17.29 2.65
CA ARG A 285 15.81 16.28 3.11
C ARG A 285 15.52 14.89 2.57
N MET A 286 14.28 14.59 2.19
CA MET A 286 13.94 13.32 1.53
C MET A 286 14.25 13.35 0.02
N THR A 287 14.11 14.50 -0.64
CA THR A 287 14.22 14.64 -2.10
C THR A 287 15.53 15.30 -2.57
N THR A 288 16.45 15.59 -1.64
CA THR A 288 17.76 16.17 -1.98
C THR A 288 18.51 15.34 -3.03
N HIS A 289 19.18 16.04 -3.94
CA HIS A 289 20.03 15.44 -4.97
C HIS A 289 21.34 14.89 -4.41
N ASN A 290 21.77 15.34 -3.22
CA ASN A 290 22.92 14.76 -2.54
C ASN A 290 22.46 13.56 -1.70
N ILE A 291 22.64 12.36 -2.23
CA ILE A 291 22.20 11.10 -1.60
C ILE A 291 22.75 10.96 -0.18
N ARG A 292 23.98 11.41 0.10
CA ARG A 292 24.58 11.34 1.45
C ARG A 292 23.87 12.22 2.48
N ASP A 293 23.23 13.28 2.01
CA ASP A 293 22.44 14.17 2.85
C ASP A 293 20.96 13.75 2.90
N ARG A 294 20.55 12.78 2.09
CA ARG A 294 19.17 12.29 2.08
C ARG A 294 18.87 11.62 3.41
N PHE A 295 17.72 11.93 3.99
CA PHE A 295 17.27 11.19 5.16
C PHE A 295 17.10 9.70 4.82
N THR A 296 17.47 8.85 5.76
CA THR A 296 16.95 7.49 5.81
C THR A 296 15.47 7.53 6.21
N ALA A 297 14.72 6.45 5.95
CA ALA A 297 13.32 6.37 6.38
C ALA A 297 13.16 6.56 7.91
N ALA A 298 14.11 6.02 8.69
CA ALA A 298 14.14 6.19 10.14
C ALA A 298 14.37 7.66 10.56
N GLN A 299 15.32 8.35 9.93
CA GLN A 299 15.56 9.78 10.19
C GLN A 299 14.38 10.65 9.79
N ALA A 300 13.73 10.35 8.65
CA ALA A 300 12.53 11.07 8.22
C ALA A 300 11.37 10.85 9.20
N LEU A 301 11.20 9.62 9.70
CA LEU A 301 10.20 9.30 10.72
C LEU A 301 10.45 10.06 12.03
N GLU A 302 11.69 10.02 12.55
CA GLU A 302 12.10 10.77 13.74
C GLU A 302 11.90 12.28 13.56
N PHE A 303 12.18 12.80 12.35
CA PHE A 303 11.91 14.21 12.04
C PHE A 303 10.42 14.53 11.96
N CYS A 304 9.54 13.56 11.68
CA CYS A 304 8.10 13.78 11.59
C CYS A 304 7.42 13.78 12.97
N GLU A 305 7.91 12.95 13.89
CA GLU A 305 7.43 12.84 15.28
C GLU A 305 7.84 14.06 16.14
#